data_AF-A0A7S3ZAL9-F1
#
_entry.id   AF-A0A7S3ZAL9-F1
#
_cell.length_a   1.000
_cell.length_b   1.000
_cell.length_c   1.000
_cell.angle_alpha   90.00
_cell.angle_beta   90.00
_cell.angle_gamma   90.00
#
_symmetry.space_group_name_H-M   'P 1'
#
loop_
_entity.id
_entity.type
_entity.pdbx_description
1 polymer ?
#
loop_
_entity_poly.entity_id
_entity_poly.type
_entity_poly.pdbx_seq_one_letter_code
_entity_poly.pdbx_strand_id
1 'polypeptide(L)'
;ARPSSEHMEQTARRLDGKRRCTNRVCSSTNSAWEIREVSGKLALFCRGCARSLDQGKNCHFCKQIYRQRDSDGFDGFNWLECSECLQWTHVHCEMKAGFSAAHSLHAEFKANGEVMYLCPSCRGDADMDPLQETKSRNLQTLTLARLLQST
;
A
#
# COMPACT_ATOMS: atom_id res chain seq x y z
N ALA A 1 20.65 -8.65 12.05
CA ALA A 1 20.91 -10.09 12.22
C ALA A 1 19.64 -10.86 11.86
N ARG A 2 19.71 -11.85 10.96
CA ARG A 2 18.55 -12.73 10.68
C ARG A 2 18.38 -13.71 11.87
N PRO A 3 17.16 -13.93 12.36
CA PRO A 3 16.93 -14.88 13.45
C PRO A 3 17.28 -16.32 13.02
N SER A 4 17.79 -17.13 13.94
CA SER A 4 18.10 -18.55 13.70
C SER A 4 16.82 -19.37 13.50
N SER A 5 16.92 -20.50 12.79
CA SER A 5 15.78 -21.38 12.51
C SER A 5 15.09 -21.88 13.80
N GLU A 6 15.85 -22.21 14.84
CA GLU A 6 15.33 -22.61 16.15
C GLU A 6 14.50 -21.52 16.83
N HIS A 7 14.92 -20.25 16.71
CA HIS A 7 14.18 -19.13 17.28
C HIS A 7 12.86 -18.91 16.53
N MET A 8 12.86 -19.16 15.22
CA MET A 8 11.62 -19.17 14.42
C MET A 8 10.68 -20.28 14.85
N GLU A 9 11.21 -21.48 15.12
CA GLU A 9 10.45 -22.64 15.53
C GLU A 9 9.85 -22.52 16.95
N GLN A 10 10.58 -21.94 17.91
CA GLN A 10 10.03 -21.67 19.24
C GLN A 10 8.96 -20.58 19.22
N THR A 11 9.14 -19.54 18.41
CA THR A 11 8.14 -18.48 18.25
C THR A 11 6.89 -19.01 17.55
N ALA A 12 7.05 -19.88 16.55
CA ALA A 12 5.97 -20.62 15.90
C ALA A 12 5.10 -21.39 16.91
N ARG A 13 5.74 -22.16 17.80
CA ARG A 13 5.07 -22.96 18.83
C ARG A 13 4.26 -22.10 19.82
N ARG A 14 4.76 -20.91 20.17
CA ARG A 14 4.03 -19.98 21.06
C ARG A 14 2.81 -19.33 20.39
N LEU A 15 2.86 -19.09 19.08
CA LEU A 15 1.76 -18.51 18.32
C LEU A 15 0.61 -19.50 18.07
N ASP A 16 0.87 -20.80 18.13
CA ASP A 16 -0.13 -21.86 17.89
C ASP A 16 -1.26 -21.91 18.95
N GLY A 17 -1.07 -21.30 20.13
CA GLY A 17 -2.11 -21.19 21.16
C GLY A 17 -3.18 -20.12 20.90
N LYS A 18 -2.96 -19.23 19.93
CA LYS A 18 -3.89 -18.16 19.50
C LYS A 18 -4.01 -18.13 17.98
N ARG A 19 -4.45 -19.26 17.39
CA ARG A 19 -4.57 -19.52 15.94
C ARG A 19 -5.48 -18.54 15.19
N ARG A 20 -5.05 -17.30 15.00
CA ARG A 20 -5.69 -16.33 14.13
C ARG A 20 -4.69 -15.81 13.13
N CYS A 21 -5.18 -15.59 11.92
CA CYS A 21 -4.41 -14.96 10.88
C CYS A 21 -4.02 -13.53 11.31
N THR A 22 -2.76 -13.15 11.10
CA THR A 22 -2.24 -11.81 11.45
C THR A 22 -2.86 -10.72 10.56
N ASN A 23 -3.28 -11.07 9.34
CA ASN A 23 -4.13 -10.19 8.54
C ASN A 23 -5.44 -9.89 9.29
N ARG A 24 -5.67 -8.64 9.69
CA ARG A 24 -6.72 -8.25 10.64
C ARG A 24 -8.13 -8.52 10.14
N VAL A 25 -8.36 -8.37 8.83
CA VAL A 25 -9.66 -8.61 8.21
C VAL A 25 -9.92 -10.07 7.86
N CYS A 26 -8.94 -10.96 8.07
CA CYS A 26 -9.07 -12.35 7.66
C CYS A 26 -9.90 -13.13 8.67
N SER A 27 -11.02 -13.67 8.21
CA SER A 27 -11.92 -14.53 8.98
C SER A 27 -11.63 -16.03 8.81
N SER A 28 -10.55 -16.40 8.11
CA SER A 28 -10.21 -17.81 7.89
C SER A 28 -9.98 -18.53 9.21
N THR A 29 -10.83 -19.53 9.47
CA THR A 29 -10.69 -20.48 10.58
C THR A 29 -9.84 -21.70 10.19
N ASN A 30 -9.53 -21.84 8.90
CA ASN A 30 -8.84 -23.01 8.36
C ASN A 30 -7.33 -22.94 8.68
N SER A 31 -6.80 -24.04 9.21
CA SER A 31 -5.67 -24.09 10.17
C SER A 31 -4.31 -24.45 9.57
N ALA A 32 -4.17 -24.46 8.24
CA ALA A 32 -2.87 -24.58 7.60
C ALA A 32 -2.14 -23.23 7.69
N TRP A 33 -1.51 -23.01 8.84
CA TRP A 33 -0.78 -21.78 9.16
C TRP A 33 0.60 -21.76 8.52
N GLU A 34 0.96 -20.59 8.01
CA GLU A 34 2.28 -20.30 7.49
C GLU A 34 2.88 -19.14 8.26
N ILE A 35 4.18 -19.22 8.52
CA ILE A 35 4.92 -18.18 9.23
C ILE A 35 5.70 -17.37 8.19
N ARG A 36 5.65 -16.06 8.35
CA ARG A 36 6.41 -15.10 7.55
C ARG A 36 7.03 -14.07 8.47
N GLU A 37 8.20 -13.57 8.09
CA GLU A 37 8.80 -12.41 8.74
C GLU A 37 8.19 -11.13 8.15
N VAL A 38 7.66 -10.28 9.01
CA VAL A 38 7.02 -9.02 8.67
C VAL A 38 7.59 -7.95 9.57
N SER A 39 8.30 -6.97 8.99
CA SER A 39 8.95 -5.87 9.72
C SER A 39 9.81 -6.36 10.89
N GLY A 40 10.61 -7.40 10.66
CA GLY A 40 11.51 -8.00 11.66
C GLY A 40 10.81 -8.85 12.73
N LYS A 41 9.51 -9.13 12.60
CA LYS A 41 8.74 -9.96 13.53
C LYS A 41 8.10 -11.13 12.81
N LEU A 42 8.03 -12.28 13.47
CA LEU A 42 7.34 -13.45 12.94
C LEU A 42 5.83 -13.29 13.09
N ALA A 43 5.11 -13.51 12.00
CA ALA A 43 3.67 -13.37 11.89
C ALA A 43 3.06 -14.65 11.31
N LEU A 44 1.88 -15.01 11.83
CA LEU A 44 1.14 -16.22 11.44
C LEU A 44 0.07 -15.84 10.41
N PHE A 45 0.02 -16.52 9.26
CA PHE A 45 -0.98 -16.28 8.23
C PHE A 45 -1.65 -17.58 7.79
N CYS A 46 -2.91 -17.51 7.38
CA CYS A 46 -3.47 -18.63 6.60
C CYS A 46 -2.79 -18.68 5.22
N ARG A 47 -2.78 -19.84 4.56
CA ARG A 47 -2.19 -20.01 3.20
C ARG A 47 -2.58 -18.92 2.21
N GLY A 48 -3.84 -18.50 2.21
CA GLY A 48 -4.33 -17.45 1.32
C GLY A 48 -3.65 -16.11 1.56
N CYS A 49 -3.54 -15.70 2.82
CA CYS A 49 -2.86 -14.45 3.18
C CYS A 49 -1.35 -14.55 2.98
N ALA A 50 -0.72 -15.67 3.31
CA ALA A 50 0.71 -15.86 3.09
C ALA A 50 1.07 -15.67 1.61
N ARG A 51 0.31 -16.29 0.69
CA ARG A 51 0.50 -16.10 -0.76
C ARG A 51 0.31 -14.65 -1.21
N SER A 52 -0.74 -13.97 -0.74
CA SER A 52 -0.93 -12.55 -1.07
C SER A 52 0.21 -11.66 -0.55
N LEU A 53 0.72 -11.96 0.63
CA LEU A 53 1.87 -11.24 1.20
C LEU A 53 3.11 -11.42 0.31
N ASP A 54 3.40 -12.66 -0.09
CA ASP A 54 4.54 -13.00 -0.96
C ASP A 54 4.42 -12.35 -2.35
N GLN A 55 3.19 -12.10 -2.83
CA GLN A 55 2.89 -11.38 -4.08
C GLN A 55 2.95 -9.85 -3.96
N GLY A 56 3.30 -9.30 -2.79
CA GLY A 56 3.29 -7.85 -2.59
C GLY A 56 1.87 -7.24 -2.45
N LYS A 57 0.83 -8.06 -2.33
CA LYS A 57 -0.56 -7.61 -2.17
C LYS A 57 -0.86 -7.18 -0.73
N ASN A 58 -0.09 -6.22 -0.26
CA ASN A 58 -0.19 -5.66 1.09
C ASN A 58 0.21 -4.19 1.13
N CYS A 59 -0.34 -3.45 2.09
CA CYS A 59 0.07 -2.08 2.37
C CYS A 59 1.57 -2.03 2.69
N HIS A 60 2.30 -1.12 2.04
CA HIS A 60 3.75 -1.00 2.20
C HIS A 60 4.18 -0.88 3.68
N PHE A 61 3.42 -0.15 4.50
CA PHE A 61 3.78 0.16 5.88
C PHE A 61 3.22 -0.83 6.90
N CYS A 62 1.89 -0.99 6.95
CA CYS A 62 1.23 -1.76 8.00
C CYS A 62 1.08 -3.24 7.64
N LYS A 63 1.41 -3.62 6.40
CA LYS A 63 1.39 -5.01 5.89
C LYS A 63 0.00 -5.64 5.96
N GLN A 64 -1.04 -4.81 6.04
CA GLN A 64 -2.44 -5.21 5.86
C GLN A 64 -2.61 -5.75 4.44
N ILE A 65 -3.14 -6.96 4.32
CA ILE A 65 -3.25 -7.69 3.06
C ILE A 65 -4.61 -7.41 2.43
N TYR A 66 -4.60 -7.13 1.13
CA TYR A 66 -5.79 -7.01 0.29
C TYR A 66 -5.87 -8.18 -0.70
N ARG A 67 -7.10 -8.48 -1.14
CA ARG A 67 -7.41 -9.50 -2.14
C ARG A 67 -8.22 -8.88 -3.25
N GLN A 68 -8.15 -9.48 -4.43
CA GLN A 68 -8.83 -8.99 -5.63
C GLN A 68 -10.37 -8.98 -5.53
N ARG A 69 -10.94 -9.72 -4.56
CA ARG A 69 -12.39 -9.74 -4.30
C ARG A 69 -12.81 -8.81 -3.17
N ASP A 70 -11.85 -8.17 -2.51
CA ASP A 70 -12.16 -7.24 -1.44
C ASP A 70 -12.78 -5.99 -2.06
N SER A 71 -13.86 -5.49 -1.48
CA SER A 71 -14.47 -4.23 -1.91
C SER A 71 -13.55 -3.07 -1.56
N ASP A 72 -13.71 -1.94 -2.26
CA ASP A 72 -13.07 -0.69 -1.86
C ASP A 72 -13.37 -0.40 -0.38
N GLY A 73 -12.33 -0.12 0.39
CA GLY A 73 -12.45 0.15 1.83
C GLY A 73 -12.87 -1.05 2.69
N PHE A 74 -12.60 -2.29 2.26
CA PHE A 74 -12.90 -3.51 3.04
C PHE A 74 -12.36 -3.50 4.49
N ASP A 75 -11.30 -2.73 4.74
CA ASP A 75 -10.68 -2.58 6.05
C ASP A 75 -10.97 -1.21 6.70
N GLY A 76 -11.89 -0.44 6.13
CA GLY A 76 -12.29 0.89 6.60
C GLY A 76 -11.30 2.01 6.24
N PHE A 77 -10.28 1.73 5.42
CA PHE A 77 -9.29 2.72 5.00
C PHE A 77 -9.32 2.99 3.50
N ASN A 78 -8.92 4.19 3.13
CA ASN A 78 -8.68 4.55 1.74
C ASN A 78 -7.30 4.06 1.29
N TRP A 79 -7.22 3.63 0.04
CA TRP A 79 -6.01 3.11 -0.57
C TRP A 79 -5.65 3.89 -1.83
N LEU A 80 -4.36 3.82 -2.17
CA LEU A 80 -3.78 4.32 -3.42
C LEU A 80 -3.01 3.17 -4.07
N GLU A 81 -3.18 2.99 -5.38
CA GLU A 81 -2.45 2.02 -6.17
C GLU A 81 -1.20 2.67 -6.79
N CYS A 82 -0.03 2.07 -6.56
CA CYS A 82 1.20 2.53 -7.18
C CYS A 82 1.15 2.36 -8.71
N SER A 83 1.40 3.42 -9.47
CA SER A 83 1.38 3.40 -10.93
C SER A 83 2.47 2.52 -11.56
N GLU A 84 3.55 2.23 -10.84
CA GLU A 84 4.69 1.43 -11.35
C GLU A 84 4.59 -0.05 -10.98
N CYS A 85 4.41 -0.36 -9.70
CA CYS A 85 4.44 -1.74 -9.20
C CYS A 85 3.05 -2.29 -8.86
N LEU A 86 1.98 -1.50 -9.06
CA LEU A 86 0.59 -1.86 -8.77
C LEU A 86 0.34 -2.26 -7.31
N GLN A 87 1.29 -1.95 -6.41
CA GLN A 87 1.12 -2.20 -4.99
C GLN A 87 0.23 -1.13 -4.37
N TRP A 88 -0.81 -1.58 -3.67
CA TRP A 88 -1.70 -0.70 -2.94
C TRP A 88 -1.14 -0.33 -1.56
N THR A 89 -1.28 0.95 -1.20
CA THR A 89 -0.87 1.48 0.10
C THR A 89 -2.00 2.31 0.71
N HIS A 90 -2.19 2.21 2.03
CA HIS A 90 -3.15 3.06 2.73
C HIS A 90 -2.74 4.53 2.67
N VAL A 91 -3.70 5.38 2.32
CA VAL A 91 -3.55 6.85 2.39
C VAL A 91 -3.08 7.28 3.78
N HIS A 92 -3.71 6.74 4.82
CA HIS A 92 -3.36 7.06 6.21
C HIS A 92 -1.94 6.64 6.60
N CYS A 93 -1.46 5.50 6.07
CA CYS A 93 -0.10 5.06 6.34
C CYS A 93 0.94 5.94 5.64
N GLU A 94 0.67 6.37 4.41
CA GLU A 94 1.52 7.35 3.71
C GLU A 94 1.60 8.68 4.46
N MET A 95 0.46 9.22 4.90
CA MET A 95 0.44 10.47 5.66
C MET A 95 1.25 10.36 6.96
N LYS A 96 1.13 9.24 7.68
CA LYS A 96 1.93 8.97 8.88
C LYS A 96 3.42 8.85 8.61
N ALA A 97 3.80 8.44 7.40
CA ALA A 97 5.18 8.36 6.96
C ALA A 97 5.72 9.71 6.43
N GLY A 98 4.90 10.77 6.44
CA GLY A 98 5.31 12.12 6.04
C GLY A 98 4.81 12.55 4.65
N PHE A 99 4.18 11.66 3.87
CA PHE A 99 3.66 12.00 2.55
C PHE A 99 2.27 12.64 2.65
N SER A 100 2.24 13.94 2.95
CA SER A 100 1.02 14.72 3.19
C SER A 100 0.09 14.80 1.97
N ALA A 101 0.64 14.70 0.75
CA ALA A 101 -0.12 14.73 -0.49
C ALA A 101 -1.04 13.51 -0.71
N ALA A 102 -0.86 12.41 0.06
CA ALA A 102 -1.62 11.17 -0.12
C ALA A 102 -3.14 11.39 -0.10
N HIS A 103 -3.63 12.27 0.79
CA HIS A 103 -5.06 12.55 0.90
C HIS A 103 -5.60 13.28 -0.34
N SER A 104 -4.86 14.26 -0.84
CA SER A 104 -5.22 15.02 -2.04
C SER A 104 -5.19 14.15 -3.29
N LEU A 105 -4.16 13.30 -3.44
CA LEU A 105 -4.07 12.35 -4.57
C LEU A 105 -5.25 11.37 -4.57
N HIS A 106 -5.67 10.88 -3.40
CA HIS A 106 -6.84 10.00 -3.32
C HIS A 106 -8.14 10.73 -3.70
N ALA A 107 -8.29 11.99 -3.29
CA ALA A 107 -9.43 12.81 -3.66
C ALA A 107 -9.47 13.08 -5.18
N GLU A 108 -8.32 13.40 -5.78
CA GLU A 108 -8.17 13.61 -7.22
C GLU A 108 -8.45 12.33 -8.01
N PHE A 109 -7.92 11.19 -7.56
CA PHE A 109 -8.24 9.89 -8.16
C PHE A 109 -9.74 9.59 -8.15
N LYS A 110 -10.42 9.85 -7.03
CA LYS A 110 -11.88 9.67 -6.95
C LYS A 110 -12.67 10.62 -7.85
N ALA A 111 -12.16 11.83 -8.08
CA ALA A 111 -12.84 12.82 -8.92
C ALA A 111 -12.60 12.57 -10.42
N ASN A 112 -11.37 12.24 -10.80
CA ASN A 112 -10.92 12.28 -12.19
C ASN A 112 -10.52 10.91 -12.75
N GLY A 113 -10.39 9.89 -11.92
CA GLY A 113 -9.98 8.52 -12.33
C GLY A 113 -8.50 8.37 -12.70
N GLU A 114 -7.77 9.47 -12.87
CA GLU A 114 -6.35 9.47 -13.23
C GLU A 114 -5.55 10.25 -12.18
N VAL A 115 -4.69 9.54 -11.45
CA VAL A 115 -3.63 10.15 -10.64
C VAL A 115 -2.39 9.29 -10.70
N MET A 116 -1.21 9.90 -10.83
CA MET A 116 0.05 9.19 -10.73
C MET A 116 0.49 9.18 -9.27
N TYR A 117 0.59 7.99 -8.68
CA TYR A 117 1.10 7.79 -7.33
C TYR A 117 2.21 6.75 -7.35
N LEU A 118 3.33 7.06 -6.70
CA LEU A 118 4.46 6.14 -6.55
C LEU A 118 4.60 5.75 -5.08
N CYS A 119 4.59 4.44 -4.81
CA CYS A 119 4.81 3.92 -3.47
C CYS A 119 6.24 4.20 -2.98
N PRO A 120 6.54 4.03 -1.68
CA PRO A 120 7.84 4.39 -1.11
C PRO A 120 9.00 3.68 -1.79
N SER A 121 8.80 2.43 -2.21
CA SER A 121 9.81 1.66 -2.95
C SER A 121 10.06 2.17 -4.36
N CYS A 122 9.06 2.75 -5.02
CA CYS A 122 9.15 3.22 -6.42
C CYS A 122 9.59 4.68 -6.52
N ARG A 123 9.22 5.53 -5.55
CA ARG A 123 9.67 6.94 -5.54
C ARG A 123 11.09 7.12 -5.00
N GLY A 124 11.59 6.19 -4.18
CA GLY A 124 12.89 6.33 -3.51
C GLY A 124 12.91 7.48 -2.50
N ASP A 125 14.10 8.04 -2.23
CA ASP A 125 14.29 9.23 -1.39
C ASP A 125 13.96 10.54 -2.12
N ALA A 126 13.48 10.47 -3.37
CA ALA A 126 13.01 11.64 -4.07
C ALA A 126 11.65 12.03 -3.49
N ASP A 127 11.67 13.01 -2.58
CA ASP A 127 10.52 13.82 -2.20
C ASP A 127 10.00 14.56 -3.44
N MET A 128 9.31 13.85 -4.32
CA MET A 128 8.55 14.46 -5.40
C MET A 128 7.28 15.04 -4.79
N ASP A 129 7.28 16.34 -4.55
CA ASP A 129 6.08 17.12 -4.28
C ASP A 129 5.15 17.03 -5.51
N PRO A 130 4.04 16.28 -5.46
CA PRO A 130 3.19 16.04 -6.62
C PRO A 130 2.47 17.30 -7.11
N LEU A 131 2.51 18.40 -6.35
CA LEU A 131 1.85 19.66 -6.68
C LEU A 131 2.67 20.58 -7.59
N GLN A 132 3.93 20.25 -7.93
CA GLN A 132 4.73 21.07 -8.86
C GLN A 132 4.47 20.73 -10.33
N GLU A 133 4.18 19.47 -10.68
CA GLU A 133 4.08 19.05 -12.08
C GLU A 133 2.73 19.41 -12.74
N THR A 134 1.66 19.47 -11.94
CA THR A 134 0.32 19.90 -12.40
C THR A 134 0.24 21.40 -12.68
N LYS A 135 1.07 22.23 -12.04
CA LYS A 135 1.15 23.67 -12.30
C LYS A 135 1.83 23.96 -13.64
N SER A 136 2.88 23.21 -13.99
CA SER A 136 3.62 23.42 -15.25
C SER A 136 2.80 23.06 -16.49
N ARG A 137 1.98 21.99 -16.44
CA ARG A 137 1.08 21.63 -17.55
C ARG A 137 -0.04 22.65 -17.74
N ASN A 138 -0.67 23.13 -16.66
CA ASN A 138 -1.75 24.11 -16.75
C ASN A 138 -1.28 25.49 -17.23
N LEU A 139 -0.02 25.88 -16.96
CA LEU A 139 0.52 27.15 -17.45
C LEU A 139 0.79 27.12 -18.97
N GLN A 140 1.18 25.97 -19.52
CA GLN A 140 1.44 25.79 -20.95
C GLN A 140 0.14 25.82 -21.78
N THR A 141 -0.96 25.27 -21.29
CA THR A 141 -2.25 25.29 -22.00
C THR A 141 -2.89 26.68 -22.02
N LEU A 142 -2.71 27.48 -20.97
CA LEU A 142 -3.24 28.85 -20.86
C LEU A 142 -2.47 29.88 -21.72
N THR A 143 -1.19 29.64 -22.01
CA THR A 143 -0.40 30.51 -22.90
C THR A 143 -0.72 30.25 -24.38
N LEU A 144 -1.00 29.01 -24.77
CA LEU A 144 -1.38 28.70 -26.15
C LEU A 144 -2.77 29.25 -26.52
N ALA A 145 -3.73 29.23 -25.58
CA ALA A 145 -5.09 29.71 -25.81
C ALA A 145 -5.18 31.24 -26.04
N ARG A 146 -4.23 32.03 -25.51
CA ARG A 146 -4.18 33.49 -25.73
C ARG A 146 -3.58 33.90 -27.07
N LEU A 147 -2.73 33.08 -27.67
CA LEU A 147 -2.12 33.35 -28.97
C LEU A 147 -3.08 33.09 -30.14
N LEU A 148 -4.05 32.19 -29.97
CA LEU A 148 -5.03 31.83 -31.01
C LEU A 148 -6.28 32.73 -31.04
N GLN A 149 -6.41 33.69 -30.13
CA GLN A 149 -7.51 34.68 -30.11
C GLN A 149 -7.08 36.07 -30.62
N SER A 150 -5.83 36.19 -31.10
CA SER A 150 -5.24 37.46 -31.56
C SER A 150 -4.97 37.49 -33.08
N THR A 151 -5.55 36.58 -33.84
CA THR A 151 -5.51 36.53 -35.33
C THR A 151 -6.92 36.53 -35.88
#